data_AF-A0A7V2XT95-F1
#
_entry.id   AF-A0A7V2XT95-F1
#
_cell.length_a   1.000
_cell.length_b   1.000
_cell.length_c   1.000
_cell.angle_alpha   90.00
_cell.angle_beta   90.00
_cell.angle_gamma   90.00
#
_symmetry.space_group_name_H-M   'P 1'
#
loop_
_entity.id
_entity.type
_entity.pdbx_description
1 polymer ?
#
loop_
_entity_poly.entity_id
_entity_poly.type
_entity_poly.pdbx_seq_one_letter_code
_entity_poly.pdbx_strand_id
1 'polypeptide(L)'
;MHTWVWILLPLAAPAPADVVEIGRETWERPWMPDLRQPGRQIPIPEGRRIDVAILGDGYLAGERARFEQDVKAWYDRFLQYTPWSRLRGAFRVRGLWTPSAGRATPEKRSHYGIPATPADVGEVDGAATRAAVFASLERLGVNPARQGRDLTRAAVVLLVLDERGRNPSGKCRTLASPDERTRVRAAFAAYTHHEFGHAYGGLRDEYILKAGSRAARRPPDRLSIATVSNIAYTTERRLLPWAHLAPGSPLNPDPASVIGVCWLGGVEEEGAWHSEGRCLMNGRHENWDLGRTRRGENLRDNDRFCFWCEEILVARTFAKAGLLGEGEDGEALWKRWEELRPSYQKAFDVAERIRAQNATDAKARLGEARIYVRPAEP
;
A
#
# COMPACT_ATOMS: atom_id res chain seq x y z
N MET A 1 -10.45 29.20 -47.51
CA MET A 1 -9.11 28.63 -47.21
C MET A 1 -9.04 28.42 -45.70
N HIS A 2 -9.21 27.19 -45.22
CA HIS A 2 -9.10 26.85 -43.80
C HIS A 2 -7.68 26.35 -43.52
N THR A 3 -6.91 27.19 -42.83
CA THR A 3 -5.56 26.87 -42.38
C THR A 3 -5.65 25.95 -41.17
N TRP A 4 -5.33 24.67 -41.38
CA TRP A 4 -5.18 23.70 -40.30
C TRP A 4 -3.86 23.99 -39.57
N VAL A 5 -3.95 24.51 -38.34
CA VAL A 5 -2.79 24.62 -37.45
C VAL A 5 -2.54 23.26 -36.83
N TRP A 6 -1.53 22.56 -37.34
CA TRP A 6 -1.01 21.35 -36.70
C TRP A 6 -0.24 21.76 -35.45
N ILE A 7 -0.87 21.58 -34.29
CA ILE A 7 -0.16 21.66 -33.00
C ILE A 7 0.68 20.38 -32.90
N LEU A 8 1.95 20.48 -33.29
CA LEU A 8 2.95 19.47 -32.99
C LEU A 8 3.14 19.44 -31.47
N LEU A 9 2.53 18.46 -30.82
CA LEU A 9 2.86 18.11 -29.44
C LEU A 9 4.34 17.68 -29.41
N PRO A 10 5.19 18.25 -28.55
CA PRO A 10 6.58 17.84 -28.46
C PRO A 10 6.63 16.36 -28.07
N LEU A 11 7.29 15.55 -28.90
CA LEU A 11 7.67 14.19 -28.55
C LEU A 11 8.50 14.25 -27.27
N ALA A 12 8.04 13.58 -26.21
CA ALA A 12 8.79 13.47 -24.97
C ALA A 12 10.18 12.90 -25.26
N ALA A 13 11.22 13.48 -24.67
CA ALA A 13 12.58 12.98 -24.81
C ALA A 13 12.66 11.50 -24.39
N PRO A 14 13.46 10.66 -25.06
CA PRO A 14 13.63 9.27 -24.66
C PRO A 14 14.15 9.21 -23.22
N ALA A 15 13.64 8.26 -22.45
CA ALA A 15 14.09 8.05 -21.08
C ALA A 15 15.60 7.68 -21.07
N PRO A 16 16.33 8.01 -19.99
CA PRO A 16 17.71 7.56 -19.83
C PRO A 16 17.81 6.04 -19.97
N ALA A 17 18.90 5.54 -20.55
CA ALA A 17 19.06 4.12 -20.90
C ALA A 17 19.00 3.15 -19.70
N ASP A 18 19.11 3.67 -18.49
CA ASP A 18 19.04 2.95 -17.22
C ASP A 18 17.67 3.06 -16.52
N VAL A 19 16.71 3.77 -17.10
CA VAL A 19 15.35 3.84 -16.59
C VAL A 19 14.49 2.80 -17.29
N VAL A 20 13.85 1.94 -16.50
CA VAL A 20 12.85 0.98 -16.96
C VAL A 20 11.48 1.63 -16.77
N GLU A 21 10.92 2.15 -17.87
CA GLU A 21 9.58 2.71 -17.82
C GLU A 21 8.54 1.61 -17.98
N ILE A 22 7.69 1.47 -16.98
CA ILE A 22 6.64 0.47 -16.99
C ILE A 22 5.28 1.10 -16.71
N GLY A 23 4.25 0.73 -17.48
CA GLY A 23 2.95 1.36 -17.33
C GLY A 23 2.82 2.68 -18.09
N ARG A 24 3.65 2.94 -19.12
CA ARG A 24 3.54 4.15 -19.97
C ARG A 24 2.13 4.36 -20.51
N GLU A 25 1.42 3.27 -20.81
CA GLU A 25 0.04 3.29 -21.27
C GLU A 25 -0.92 3.96 -20.27
N THR A 26 -0.59 3.94 -18.98
CA THR A 26 -1.38 4.62 -17.94
C THR A 26 -0.95 6.07 -17.74
N TRP A 27 0.20 6.49 -18.27
CA TRP A 27 0.78 7.82 -18.10
C TRP A 27 0.51 8.75 -19.27
N GLU A 28 0.32 8.21 -20.47
CA GLU A 28 0.03 9.01 -21.66
C GLU A 28 -1.40 9.56 -21.61
N ARG A 29 -2.33 8.82 -20.99
CA ARG A 29 -3.72 9.22 -20.79
C ARG A 29 -4.17 8.91 -19.36
N PRO A 30 -3.60 9.61 -18.36
CA PRO A 30 -3.86 9.29 -16.96
C PRO A 30 -5.26 9.71 -16.57
N TRP A 31 -6.03 8.79 -16.01
CA TRP A 31 -7.33 9.12 -15.46
C TRP A 31 -7.64 8.32 -14.19
N MET A 32 -8.52 8.89 -13.37
CA MET A 32 -9.15 8.20 -12.24
C MET A 32 -10.68 8.33 -12.35
N PRO A 33 -11.46 7.42 -11.74
CA PRO A 33 -12.90 7.59 -11.62
C PRO A 33 -13.25 8.92 -10.92
N ASP A 34 -14.20 9.66 -11.46
CA ASP A 34 -14.76 10.83 -10.79
C ASP A 34 -15.80 10.39 -9.73
N LEU A 35 -15.41 10.41 -8.46
CA LEU A 35 -16.33 10.07 -7.36
C LEU A 35 -17.39 11.16 -7.11
N ARG A 36 -17.24 12.37 -7.64
CA ARG A 36 -18.27 13.40 -7.57
C ARG A 36 -19.29 13.25 -8.69
N GLN A 37 -18.90 12.63 -9.81
CA GLN A 37 -19.74 12.44 -10.99
C GLN A 37 -19.64 10.98 -11.47
N PRO A 38 -20.43 10.07 -10.88
CA PRO A 38 -20.36 8.64 -11.20
C PRO A 38 -20.42 8.36 -12.70
N GLY A 39 -19.52 7.50 -13.18
CA GLY A 39 -19.39 7.16 -14.60
C GLY A 39 -18.49 8.10 -15.41
N ARG A 40 -18.02 9.22 -14.84
CA ARG A 40 -17.02 10.09 -15.47
C ARG A 40 -15.61 9.76 -15.01
N GLN A 41 -14.66 10.26 -15.78
CA GLN A 41 -13.22 10.15 -15.52
C GLN A 41 -12.64 11.55 -15.33
N ILE A 42 -11.69 11.68 -14.41
CA ILE A 42 -10.92 12.91 -14.19
C ILE A 42 -9.50 12.68 -14.70
N PRO A 43 -8.96 13.53 -15.59
CA PRO A 43 -7.56 13.45 -15.97
C PRO A 43 -6.64 13.81 -14.79
N ILE A 44 -5.53 13.08 -14.62
CA ILE A 44 -4.55 13.36 -13.55
C ILE A 44 -3.32 14.05 -14.15
N PRO A 45 -3.15 15.37 -13.95
CA PRO A 45 -2.00 16.10 -14.49
C PRO A 45 -0.70 15.59 -13.86
N GLU A 46 0.41 15.72 -14.58
CA GLU A 46 1.71 15.18 -14.15
C GLU A 46 2.10 15.60 -12.73
N GLY A 47 1.95 16.89 -12.39
CA GLY A 47 2.26 17.42 -11.06
C GLY A 47 1.42 16.83 -9.91
N ARG A 48 0.34 16.10 -10.21
CA ARG A 48 -0.52 15.40 -9.23
C ARG A 48 -0.35 13.88 -9.23
N ARG A 49 0.47 13.33 -10.14
CA ARG A 49 0.75 11.89 -10.17
C ARG A 49 1.68 11.50 -9.03
N ILE A 50 1.52 10.27 -8.59
CA ILE A 50 2.29 9.63 -7.54
C ILE A 50 3.39 8.81 -8.18
N ASP A 51 4.63 9.15 -7.89
CA ASP A 51 5.79 8.38 -8.33
C ASP A 51 6.03 7.15 -7.45
N VAL A 52 6.19 6.00 -8.10
CA VAL A 52 6.68 4.78 -7.46
C VAL A 52 8.03 4.45 -8.08
N ALA A 53 9.09 4.68 -7.31
CA ALA A 53 10.46 4.39 -7.72
C ALA A 53 10.83 2.96 -7.31
N ILE A 54 11.05 2.07 -8.27
CA ILE A 54 11.51 0.70 -8.07
C ILE A 54 13.03 0.67 -8.26
N LEU A 55 13.75 0.30 -7.21
CA LEU A 55 15.21 0.29 -7.18
C LEU A 55 15.70 -1.15 -6.95
N GLY A 56 16.72 -1.58 -7.68
CA GLY A 56 17.30 -2.91 -7.53
C GLY A 56 18.51 -2.90 -6.61
N ASP A 57 18.50 -3.69 -5.54
CA ASP A 57 19.67 -3.91 -4.70
C ASP A 57 20.13 -5.36 -4.74
N GLY A 58 21.41 -5.54 -5.06
CA GLY A 58 22.03 -6.86 -5.17
C GLY A 58 21.94 -7.49 -6.57
N TYR A 59 21.47 -6.77 -7.60
CA TYR A 59 21.52 -7.22 -8.99
C TYR A 59 22.91 -6.98 -9.58
N LEU A 60 23.56 -7.99 -10.13
CA LEU A 60 24.90 -7.88 -10.72
C LEU A 60 24.84 -7.29 -12.13
N ALA A 61 25.96 -6.77 -12.64
CA ALA A 61 26.01 -6.11 -13.95
C ALA A 61 25.41 -6.91 -15.13
N GLY A 62 25.52 -8.24 -15.10
CA GLY A 62 24.94 -9.14 -16.12
C GLY A 62 23.45 -9.45 -15.98
N GLU A 63 22.77 -8.92 -14.95
CA GLU A 63 21.39 -9.28 -14.59
C GLU A 63 20.36 -8.18 -14.90
N ARG A 64 20.70 -7.25 -15.79
CA ARG A 64 19.75 -6.19 -16.21
C ARG A 64 18.42 -6.76 -16.69
N ALA A 65 18.44 -7.79 -17.54
CA ALA A 65 17.24 -8.43 -18.05
C ALA A 65 16.35 -9.02 -16.94
N ARG A 66 16.99 -9.58 -15.90
CA ARG A 66 16.29 -10.07 -14.71
C ARG A 66 15.66 -8.92 -13.93
N PHE A 67 16.37 -7.81 -13.71
CA PHE A 67 15.80 -6.63 -13.06
C PHE A 67 14.58 -6.09 -13.81
N GLU A 68 14.68 -5.95 -15.13
CA GLU A 68 13.56 -5.53 -15.98
C GLU A 68 12.37 -6.49 -15.84
N GLN A 69 12.61 -7.80 -15.79
CA GLN A 69 11.57 -8.81 -15.54
C GLN A 69 10.95 -8.68 -14.14
N ASP A 70 11.76 -8.48 -13.10
CA ASP A 70 11.30 -8.37 -11.72
C ASP A 70 10.49 -7.07 -11.50
N VAL A 71 10.92 -5.95 -12.11
CA VAL A 71 10.15 -4.70 -12.19
C VAL A 71 8.80 -4.94 -12.88
N LYS A 72 8.80 -5.70 -13.98
CA LYS A 72 7.57 -6.05 -14.69
C LYS A 72 6.63 -6.91 -13.87
N ALA A 73 7.13 -7.97 -13.26
CA ALA A 73 6.35 -8.85 -12.42
C ALA A 73 5.75 -8.10 -11.22
N TRP A 74 6.50 -7.16 -10.65
CA TRP A 74 5.99 -6.29 -9.59
C TRP A 74 4.82 -5.42 -10.08
N TYR A 75 4.98 -4.73 -11.22
CA TYR A 75 3.92 -3.87 -11.77
C TYR A 75 2.68 -4.65 -12.21
N ASP A 76 2.85 -5.80 -12.85
CA ASP A 76 1.73 -6.65 -13.27
C ASP A 76 0.90 -7.06 -12.03
N ARG A 77 1.58 -7.42 -10.93
CA ARG A 77 0.93 -7.75 -9.66
C ARG A 77 0.32 -6.52 -8.98
N PHE A 78 0.96 -5.35 -9.05
CA PHE A 78 0.40 -4.09 -8.56
C PHE A 78 -0.99 -3.83 -9.17
N LEU A 79 -1.16 -4.10 -10.46
CA LEU A 79 -2.41 -3.94 -11.18
C LEU A 79 -3.44 -5.05 -10.93
N GLN A 80 -3.12 -6.11 -10.18
CA GLN A 80 -4.10 -7.11 -9.76
C GLN A 80 -4.86 -6.67 -8.51
N TYR A 81 -4.27 -5.80 -7.69
CA TYR A 81 -4.92 -5.35 -6.47
C TYR A 81 -5.90 -4.22 -6.73
N THR A 82 -7.11 -4.38 -6.18
CA THR A 82 -7.94 -3.23 -5.86
C THR A 82 -7.34 -2.58 -4.60
N PRO A 83 -7.11 -1.25 -4.57
CA PRO A 83 -7.65 -0.25 -5.50
C PRO A 83 -6.75 0.16 -6.67
N TRP A 84 -5.48 -0.24 -6.68
CA TRP A 84 -4.51 0.30 -7.63
C TRP A 84 -4.87 0.05 -9.10
N SER A 85 -5.44 -1.10 -9.42
CA SER A 85 -5.93 -1.43 -10.76
C SER A 85 -6.95 -0.41 -11.31
N ARG A 86 -7.85 0.06 -10.43
CA ARG A 86 -8.90 1.06 -10.71
C ARG A 86 -8.37 2.49 -10.69
N LEU A 87 -7.23 2.72 -10.03
CA LEU A 87 -6.60 4.03 -9.84
C LEU A 87 -5.28 4.18 -10.60
N ARG A 88 -4.98 3.29 -11.56
CA ARG A 88 -3.69 3.20 -12.24
C ARG A 88 -3.22 4.51 -12.90
N GLY A 89 -4.14 5.37 -13.32
CA GLY A 89 -3.79 6.69 -13.89
C GLY A 89 -3.24 7.69 -12.86
N ALA A 90 -3.35 7.40 -11.56
CA ALA A 90 -2.73 8.20 -10.50
C ALA A 90 -1.22 7.97 -10.38
N PHE A 91 -0.69 6.87 -10.92
CA PHE A 91 0.66 6.39 -10.63
C PHE A 91 1.59 6.51 -11.83
N ARG A 92 2.85 6.89 -11.55
CA ARG A 92 4.00 6.79 -12.46
C ARG A 92 5.03 5.83 -11.87
N VAL A 93 5.08 4.59 -12.37
CA VAL A 93 5.91 3.50 -11.83
C VAL A 93 7.19 3.32 -12.65
N ARG A 94 8.37 3.57 -12.07
CA ARG A 94 9.63 3.54 -12.83
C ARG A 94 10.69 2.72 -12.12
N GLY A 95 11.32 1.80 -12.84
CA GLY A 95 12.52 1.10 -12.39
C GLY A 95 13.78 1.93 -12.68
N LEU A 96 14.75 1.91 -11.78
CA LEU A 96 16.10 2.43 -12.03
C LEU A 96 17.12 1.28 -11.95
N TRP A 97 17.81 1.04 -13.06
CA TRP A 97 18.87 0.04 -13.14
C TRP A 97 20.15 0.55 -12.48
N THR A 98 20.48 -0.04 -11.33
CA THR A 98 21.68 0.26 -10.55
C THR A 98 22.47 -1.02 -10.28
N PRO A 99 23.44 -1.41 -11.13
CA PRO A 99 24.18 -2.64 -10.92
C PRO A 99 24.99 -2.58 -9.62
N SER A 100 24.93 -3.66 -8.85
CA SER A 100 25.68 -3.88 -7.63
C SER A 100 27.03 -4.53 -7.89
N ALA A 101 28.01 -4.24 -7.04
CA ALA A 101 29.28 -4.96 -6.98
C ALA A 101 29.16 -6.36 -6.34
N GLY A 102 28.07 -6.63 -5.62
CA GLY A 102 27.76 -7.91 -4.99
C GLY A 102 26.29 -8.04 -4.61
N ARG A 103 25.90 -9.23 -4.13
CA ARG A 103 24.57 -9.47 -3.53
C ARG A 103 24.40 -8.66 -2.24
N ALA A 104 23.15 -8.52 -1.79
CA ALA A 104 22.86 -8.02 -0.46
C ALA A 104 23.29 -9.08 0.58
N THR A 105 24.29 -8.74 1.39
CA THR A 105 24.87 -9.59 2.43
C THR A 105 25.20 -8.71 3.64
N PRO A 106 25.52 -9.26 4.83
CA PRO A 106 25.93 -8.46 5.98
C PRO A 106 27.12 -7.53 5.72
N GLU A 107 27.97 -7.86 4.73
CA GLU A 107 29.13 -7.06 4.31
C GLU A 107 28.76 -5.84 3.45
N LYS A 108 27.46 -5.63 3.13
CA LYS A 108 26.91 -4.44 2.46
C LYS A 108 27.58 -4.11 1.11
N ARG A 109 27.89 -5.13 0.29
CA ARG A 109 28.52 -4.97 -1.04
C ARG A 109 27.54 -4.63 -2.18
N SER A 110 26.24 -4.61 -1.88
CA SER A 110 25.20 -4.22 -2.83
C SER A 110 25.16 -2.70 -3.06
N HIS A 111 24.56 -2.23 -4.14
CA HIS A 111 24.56 -0.81 -4.55
C HIS A 111 24.03 0.13 -3.45
N TYR A 112 22.90 -0.24 -2.83
CA TYR A 112 22.29 0.53 -1.74
C TYR A 112 22.81 0.12 -0.36
N GLY A 113 23.73 -0.86 -0.30
CA GLY A 113 24.36 -1.35 0.92
C GLY A 113 23.38 -1.95 1.92
N ILE A 114 22.26 -2.52 1.45
CA ILE A 114 21.28 -3.14 2.33
C ILE A 114 21.86 -4.46 2.86
N PRO A 115 22.10 -4.60 4.17
CA PRO A 115 22.48 -5.87 4.74
C PRO A 115 21.29 -6.83 4.64
N ALA A 116 21.52 -8.05 4.20
CA ALA A 116 20.49 -9.08 4.12
C ALA A 116 21.03 -10.45 4.51
N THR A 117 20.14 -11.26 5.05
CA THR A 117 20.33 -12.71 5.20
C THR A 117 19.28 -13.43 4.37
N PRO A 118 19.40 -14.75 4.21
CA PRO A 118 18.32 -15.61 3.76
C PRO A 118 16.92 -15.38 4.36
N ALA A 119 16.84 -14.86 5.58
CA ALA A 119 15.59 -14.72 6.31
C ALA A 119 15.00 -13.31 6.18
N ASP A 120 15.82 -12.27 6.35
CA ASP A 120 15.34 -10.88 6.48
C ASP A 120 16.41 -9.86 6.07
N VAL A 121 15.98 -8.65 5.75
CA VAL A 121 16.85 -7.47 5.62
C VAL A 121 17.22 -6.91 6.99
N GLY A 122 18.42 -6.36 7.14
CA GLY A 122 18.94 -5.80 8.39
C GLY A 122 18.57 -4.33 8.59
N GLU A 123 19.59 -3.50 8.86
CA GLU A 123 19.48 -2.04 8.98
C GLU A 123 19.28 -1.40 7.60
N VAL A 124 18.18 -0.63 7.43
CA VAL A 124 17.76 -0.08 6.13
C VAL A 124 17.78 1.45 6.05
N ASP A 125 18.20 2.15 7.12
CA ASP A 125 18.24 3.62 7.20
C ASP A 125 19.64 4.21 7.43
N GLY A 126 20.68 3.43 7.17
CA GLY A 126 22.07 3.88 7.21
C GLY A 126 22.34 5.09 6.29
N ALA A 127 23.30 5.94 6.67
CA ALA A 127 23.59 7.19 5.96
C ALA A 127 23.90 7.00 4.47
N ALA A 128 24.70 5.97 4.12
CA ALA A 128 25.04 5.64 2.74
C ALA A 128 23.81 5.20 1.93
N THR A 129 22.97 4.33 2.50
CA THR A 129 21.71 3.89 1.90
C THR A 129 20.79 5.08 1.60
N ARG A 130 20.62 5.99 2.57
CA ARG A 130 19.82 7.21 2.41
C ARG A 130 20.36 8.07 1.26
N ALA A 131 21.67 8.32 1.23
CA ALA A 131 22.29 9.10 0.16
C ALA A 131 22.05 8.47 -1.23
N ALA A 132 22.27 7.15 -1.37
CA ALA A 132 22.08 6.43 -2.63
C ALA A 132 20.62 6.43 -3.10
N VAL A 133 19.66 6.22 -2.18
CA VAL A 133 18.22 6.29 -2.50
C VAL A 133 17.84 7.69 -2.97
N PHE A 134 18.24 8.75 -2.27
CA PHE A 134 17.87 10.12 -2.68
C PHE A 134 18.54 10.54 -3.99
N ALA A 135 19.79 10.12 -4.27
CA ALA A 135 20.41 10.31 -5.57
C ALA A 135 19.63 9.60 -6.70
N SER A 136 19.10 8.41 -6.43
CA SER A 136 18.23 7.68 -7.38
C SER A 136 16.91 8.41 -7.63
N LEU A 137 16.31 8.99 -6.59
CA LEU A 137 15.07 9.78 -6.73
C LEU A 137 15.27 11.07 -7.53
N GLU A 138 16.41 11.74 -7.34
CA GLU A 138 16.82 12.90 -8.13
C GLU A 138 16.99 12.51 -9.60
N ARG A 139 17.71 11.41 -9.87
CA ARG A 139 17.91 10.88 -11.22
C ARG A 139 16.60 10.50 -11.91
N LEU A 140 15.65 9.95 -11.17
CA LEU A 140 14.30 9.66 -11.67
C LEU A 140 13.44 10.92 -11.84
N GLY A 141 13.78 12.05 -11.23
CA GLY A 141 12.93 13.25 -11.27
C GLY A 141 11.54 12.96 -10.70
N VAL A 142 11.47 12.43 -9.48
CA VAL A 142 10.20 12.17 -8.80
C VAL A 142 9.49 13.48 -8.43
N ASN A 143 8.18 13.40 -8.28
CA ASN A 143 7.33 14.53 -7.93
C ASN A 143 7.78 15.18 -6.61
N PRO A 144 8.17 16.47 -6.61
CA PRO A 144 8.72 17.13 -5.44
C PRO A 144 7.65 17.61 -4.43
N ALA A 145 6.36 17.34 -4.70
CA ALA A 145 5.27 17.74 -3.81
C ALA A 145 5.46 17.15 -2.41
N ARG A 146 5.39 18.03 -1.41
CA ARG A 146 5.65 17.69 -0.01
C ARG A 146 4.66 18.34 0.95
N GLN A 147 4.46 17.69 2.09
CA GLN A 147 3.79 18.25 3.26
C GLN A 147 4.79 18.23 4.42
N GLY A 148 5.19 19.41 4.89
CA GLY A 148 6.36 19.53 5.74
C GLY A 148 7.60 18.96 5.04
N ARG A 149 8.20 17.92 5.63
CA ARG A 149 9.36 17.23 5.05
C ARG A 149 8.98 16.03 4.17
N ASP A 150 7.76 15.51 4.27
CA ASP A 150 7.40 14.25 3.60
C ASP A 150 7.04 14.47 2.14
N LEU A 151 7.70 13.75 1.22
CA LEU A 151 7.25 13.61 -0.16
C LEU A 151 5.91 12.89 -0.16
N THR A 152 4.84 13.61 -0.49
CA THR A 152 3.48 13.07 -0.41
C THR A 152 3.13 12.27 -1.66
N ARG A 153 3.76 12.60 -2.79
CA ARG A 153 3.54 12.01 -4.12
C ARG A 153 4.70 11.12 -4.58
N ALA A 154 5.48 10.56 -3.66
CA ALA A 154 6.53 9.59 -3.99
C ALA A 154 6.56 8.43 -2.97
N ALA A 155 6.84 7.22 -3.46
CA ALA A 155 7.14 6.04 -2.65
C ALA A 155 8.28 5.24 -3.30
N VAL A 156 9.09 4.58 -2.47
CA VAL A 156 10.23 3.76 -2.94
C VAL A 156 9.96 2.28 -2.68
N VAL A 157 10.30 1.46 -3.65
CA VAL A 157 10.26 -0.01 -3.60
C VAL A 157 11.67 -0.50 -3.89
N LEU A 158 12.36 -1.07 -2.91
CA LEU A 158 13.64 -1.75 -3.10
C LEU A 158 13.41 -3.25 -3.29
N LEU A 159 13.76 -3.73 -4.47
CA LEU A 159 13.86 -5.14 -4.79
C LEU A 159 15.25 -5.62 -4.34
N VAL A 160 15.31 -6.37 -3.23
CA VAL A 160 16.57 -6.83 -2.63
C VAL A 160 16.82 -8.29 -2.97
N LEU A 161 18.02 -8.61 -3.45
CA LEU A 161 18.48 -9.98 -3.69
C LEU A 161 19.57 -10.37 -2.68
N ASP A 162 19.26 -11.36 -1.84
CA ASP A 162 20.18 -11.95 -0.87
C ASP A 162 21.36 -12.68 -1.55
N GLU A 163 22.27 -13.25 -0.76
CA GLU A 163 23.43 -14.03 -1.24
C GLU A 163 23.06 -15.17 -2.20
N ARG A 164 21.84 -15.70 -2.12
CA ARG A 164 21.32 -16.79 -2.97
C ARG A 164 20.64 -16.26 -4.23
N GLY A 165 20.62 -14.94 -4.40
CA GLY A 165 19.86 -14.27 -5.44
C GLY A 165 18.35 -14.42 -5.24
N ARG A 166 17.85 -14.47 -4.01
CA ARG A 166 16.41 -14.58 -3.69
C ARG A 166 15.95 -13.40 -2.84
N ASN A 167 14.64 -13.16 -2.82
CA ASN A 167 14.07 -12.11 -1.98
C ASN A 167 13.98 -12.56 -0.51
N PRO A 168 14.57 -11.82 0.44
CA PRO A 168 14.38 -12.04 1.87
C PRO A 168 13.04 -11.47 2.37
N SER A 169 12.74 -11.61 3.67
CA SER A 169 11.65 -10.84 4.30
C SER A 169 11.93 -9.34 4.24
N GLY A 170 10.86 -8.57 4.20
CA GLY A 170 10.89 -7.13 3.97
C GLY A 170 10.68 -6.29 5.22
N LYS A 171 10.92 -4.99 5.04
CA LYS A 171 10.71 -3.95 6.04
C LYS A 171 10.22 -2.68 5.37
N CYS A 172 9.50 -1.85 6.12
CA CYS A 172 9.16 -0.51 5.71
C CYS A 172 9.81 0.54 6.63
N ARG A 173 10.33 1.62 6.05
CA ARG A 173 10.95 2.72 6.79
C ARG A 173 10.70 4.07 6.12
N THR A 174 10.63 5.13 6.92
CA THR A 174 10.75 6.50 6.40
C THR A 174 12.22 6.87 6.37
N LEU A 175 12.74 7.22 5.20
CA LEU A 175 14.11 7.69 5.02
C LEU A 175 14.14 9.20 4.97
N ALA A 176 15.06 9.82 5.70
CA ALA A 176 15.37 11.26 5.58
C ALA A 176 16.52 11.48 4.60
N SER A 177 16.43 12.54 3.80
CA SER A 177 17.53 13.00 2.94
C SER A 177 18.77 13.31 3.78
N PRO A 178 19.99 13.29 3.18
CA PRO A 178 21.21 13.62 3.91
C PRO A 178 21.19 15.00 4.58
N ASP A 179 20.48 15.97 4.00
CA ASP A 179 20.27 17.32 4.56
C ASP A 179 19.06 17.41 5.51
N GLU A 180 18.36 16.30 5.74
CA GLU A 180 17.17 16.13 6.57
C GLU A 180 15.97 17.03 6.20
N ARG A 181 15.99 17.68 5.04
CA ARG A 181 14.91 18.57 4.57
C ARG A 181 13.74 17.80 3.99
N THR A 182 13.99 16.59 3.50
CA THR A 182 13.02 15.77 2.78
C THR A 182 12.98 14.37 3.37
N ARG A 183 11.81 13.74 3.33
CA ARG A 183 11.58 12.37 3.75
C ARG A 183 10.76 11.62 2.72
N VAL A 184 11.03 10.32 2.58
CA VAL A 184 10.28 9.43 1.67
C VAL A 184 10.01 8.11 2.36
N ARG A 185 8.87 7.48 2.05
CA ARG A 185 8.54 6.14 2.54
C ARG A 185 9.13 5.10 1.59
N ALA A 186 9.83 4.12 2.14
CA ALA A 186 10.50 3.06 1.39
C ALA A 186 10.10 1.68 1.93
N ALA A 187 9.77 0.79 1.00
CA ALA A 187 9.55 -0.64 1.22
C ALA A 187 10.79 -1.41 0.75
N PHE A 188 11.36 -2.26 1.58
CA PHE A 188 12.57 -3.05 1.32
C PHE A 188 12.21 -4.53 1.18
N ALA A 189 12.93 -5.25 0.30
CA ALA A 189 12.62 -6.64 -0.08
C ALA A 189 11.15 -6.82 -0.51
N ALA A 190 10.64 -5.79 -1.21
CA ALA A 190 9.22 -5.57 -1.42
C ALA A 190 8.68 -6.24 -2.70
N TYR A 191 9.10 -7.48 -2.97
CA TYR A 191 8.53 -8.28 -4.07
C TYR A 191 7.06 -8.65 -3.80
N THR A 192 6.63 -8.58 -2.54
CA THR A 192 5.22 -8.63 -2.17
C THR A 192 4.71 -7.22 -1.90
N HIS A 193 3.45 -6.96 -2.24
CA HIS A 193 2.83 -5.65 -2.06
C HIS A 193 2.41 -5.35 -0.62
N HIS A 194 2.64 -6.30 0.31
CA HIS A 194 2.47 -6.11 1.74
C HIS A 194 3.32 -4.94 2.24
N GLU A 195 4.63 -4.95 1.95
CA GLU A 195 5.54 -3.87 2.34
C GLU A 195 5.22 -2.54 1.66
N PHE A 196 4.75 -2.60 0.40
CA PHE A 196 4.28 -1.41 -0.28
C PHE A 196 3.00 -0.86 0.37
N GLY A 197 2.10 -1.72 0.87
CA GLY A 197 0.95 -1.32 1.69
C GLY A 197 1.35 -0.52 2.94
N HIS A 198 2.46 -0.89 3.60
CA HIS A 198 3.03 -0.08 4.68
C HIS A 198 3.61 1.24 4.18
N ALA A 199 4.49 1.21 3.17
CA ALA A 199 5.23 2.38 2.72
C ALA A 199 4.32 3.44 2.07
N TYR A 200 3.51 3.02 1.11
CA TYR A 200 2.60 3.90 0.41
C TYR A 200 1.35 4.20 1.25
N GLY A 201 0.75 3.11 1.72
CA GLY A 201 -0.59 3.10 2.27
C GLY A 201 -0.64 3.37 3.75
N GLY A 202 0.47 3.39 4.49
CA GLY A 202 0.49 3.54 5.94
C GLY A 202 -0.29 2.47 6.70
N LEU A 203 -0.53 1.32 6.05
CA LEU A 203 -1.20 0.18 6.66
C LEU A 203 -0.29 -0.44 7.72
N ARG A 204 -0.87 -1.19 8.66
CA ARG A 204 -0.17 -1.93 9.70
C ARG A 204 -0.39 -3.43 9.51
N ASP A 205 0.51 -4.21 10.08
CA ASP A 205 0.37 -5.65 10.16
C ASP A 205 -0.93 -6.01 10.89
N GLU A 206 -1.70 -6.93 10.33
CA GLU A 206 -2.94 -7.44 10.92
C GLU A 206 -2.69 -8.71 11.75
N TYR A 207 -1.55 -9.38 11.60
CA TYR A 207 -1.26 -10.60 12.35
C TYR A 207 -0.82 -10.35 13.80
N ILE A 208 -0.84 -11.42 14.60
CA ILE A 208 -0.47 -11.39 16.02
C ILE A 208 0.99 -11.82 16.16
N LEU A 209 1.90 -10.91 16.48
CA LEU A 209 3.30 -11.27 16.77
C LEU A 209 3.51 -11.68 18.23
N LYS A 210 2.80 -11.02 19.14
CA LYS A 210 3.02 -11.11 20.58
C LYS A 210 1.80 -11.75 21.25
N ALA A 211 1.74 -13.08 21.21
CA ALA A 211 0.70 -13.82 21.91
C ALA A 211 0.69 -13.50 23.43
N GLY A 212 -0.50 -13.37 24.01
CA GLY A 212 -0.74 -12.97 25.40
C GLY A 212 -0.52 -11.49 25.70
N SER A 213 -0.11 -10.68 24.72
CA SER A 213 0.11 -9.25 24.94
C SER A 213 -1.15 -8.42 24.70
N ARG A 214 -1.27 -7.33 25.47
CA ARG A 214 -2.38 -6.37 25.36
C ARG A 214 -1.92 -5.08 24.70
N ALA A 215 -2.72 -4.61 23.75
CA ALA A 215 -2.54 -3.32 23.12
C ALA A 215 -2.60 -2.19 24.17
N ALA A 216 -1.58 -1.34 24.19
CA ALA A 216 -1.53 -0.17 25.06
C ALA A 216 -2.17 1.08 24.42
N ARG A 217 -2.60 0.98 23.15
CA ARG A 217 -3.16 2.10 22.39
C ARG A 217 -4.66 2.22 22.59
N ARG A 218 -5.17 3.42 22.34
CA ARG A 218 -6.60 3.75 22.41
C ARG A 218 -7.11 4.23 21.05
N PRO A 219 -8.42 4.15 20.79
CA PRO A 219 -9.02 4.78 19.61
C PRO A 219 -8.67 6.27 19.60
N PRO A 220 -8.33 6.84 18.42
CA PRO A 220 -8.15 8.28 18.32
C PRO A 220 -9.49 8.99 18.51
N ASP A 221 -9.48 10.18 19.11
CA ASP A 221 -10.69 11.01 19.26
C ASP A 221 -11.28 11.43 17.92
N ARG A 222 -10.40 11.57 16.90
CA ARG A 222 -10.76 11.97 15.54
C ARG A 222 -9.93 11.21 14.51
N LEU A 223 -10.58 10.87 13.40
CA LEU A 223 -9.92 10.24 12.27
C LEU A 223 -9.29 11.31 11.37
N SER A 224 -8.09 10.99 10.87
CA SER A 224 -7.34 11.84 9.96
C SER A 224 -6.75 10.97 8.85
N ILE A 225 -6.77 11.46 7.61
CA ILE A 225 -6.24 10.73 6.46
C ILE A 225 -4.76 10.35 6.64
N ALA A 226 -4.02 11.15 7.43
CA ALA A 226 -2.61 10.95 7.73
C ALA A 226 -2.36 9.82 8.74
N THR A 227 -3.31 9.56 9.65
CA THR A 227 -3.12 8.65 10.79
C THR A 227 -4.10 7.48 10.85
N VAL A 228 -5.17 7.50 10.03
CA VAL A 228 -6.14 6.41 9.96
C VAL A 228 -5.45 5.08 9.71
N SER A 229 -5.89 4.06 10.44
CA SER A 229 -5.23 2.77 10.57
C SER A 229 -6.21 1.66 10.20
N ASN A 230 -5.69 0.56 9.63
CA ASN A 230 -6.44 -0.67 9.43
C ASN A 230 -6.63 -1.48 10.74
N ILE A 231 -5.96 -1.04 11.81
CA ILE A 231 -6.13 -1.57 13.17
C ILE A 231 -6.90 -0.58 14.03
N ALA A 232 -7.91 -1.07 14.75
CA ALA A 232 -8.66 -0.35 15.78
C ALA A 232 -8.37 -0.92 17.17
N TYR A 233 -8.58 -0.08 18.20
CA TYR A 233 -8.31 -0.43 19.60
C TYR A 233 -9.59 -0.41 20.45
N THR A 234 -10.71 -0.76 19.83
CA THR A 234 -12.05 -0.81 20.43
C THR A 234 -12.91 -1.85 19.73
N THR A 235 -13.94 -2.33 20.42
CA THR A 235 -15.01 -3.19 19.88
C THR A 235 -16.36 -2.46 19.82
N GLU A 236 -16.42 -1.20 20.26
CA GLU A 236 -17.62 -0.38 20.19
C GLU A 236 -17.89 -0.01 18.73
N ARG A 237 -19.02 -0.48 18.17
CA ARG A 237 -19.34 -0.30 16.75
C ARG A 237 -19.25 1.15 16.29
N ARG A 238 -19.78 2.08 17.09
CA ARG A 238 -19.78 3.53 16.80
C ARG A 238 -18.38 4.16 16.72
N LEU A 239 -17.37 3.50 17.31
CA LEU A 239 -15.98 3.96 17.34
C LEU A 239 -15.10 3.21 16.32
N LEU A 240 -15.63 2.19 15.64
CA LEU A 240 -14.89 1.49 14.59
C LEU A 240 -14.81 2.38 13.34
N PRO A 241 -13.61 2.57 12.76
CA PRO A 241 -13.48 3.40 11.56
C PRO A 241 -14.09 2.74 10.32
N TRP A 242 -14.38 1.43 10.38
CA TRP A 242 -15.08 0.63 9.37
C TRP A 242 -16.51 0.25 9.75
N ALA A 243 -17.17 0.99 10.65
CA ALA A 243 -18.51 0.64 11.12
C ALA A 243 -19.55 0.45 9.99
N HIS A 244 -19.37 1.12 8.86
CA HIS A 244 -20.20 0.99 7.65
C HIS A 244 -19.98 -0.33 6.88
N LEU A 245 -18.93 -1.09 7.19
CA LEU A 245 -18.70 -2.44 6.66
C LEU A 245 -19.32 -3.53 7.54
N ALA A 246 -19.68 -3.18 8.79
CA ALA A 246 -20.14 -4.16 9.78
C ALA A 246 -21.46 -4.83 9.36
N PRO A 247 -21.72 -6.07 9.82
CA PRO A 247 -22.94 -6.79 9.50
C PRO A 247 -24.22 -6.02 9.87
N GLY A 248 -25.25 -6.14 9.03
CA GLY A 248 -26.51 -5.40 9.15
C GLY A 248 -26.43 -3.92 8.78
N SER A 249 -25.29 -3.44 8.28
CA SER A 249 -25.21 -2.09 7.70
C SER A 249 -25.88 -2.05 6.32
N PRO A 250 -26.23 -0.86 5.78
CA PRO A 250 -26.75 -0.75 4.41
C PRO A 250 -25.81 -1.33 3.34
N LEU A 251 -24.49 -1.29 3.57
CA LEU A 251 -23.50 -1.82 2.64
C LEU A 251 -23.30 -3.35 2.78
N ASN A 252 -23.45 -3.87 4.00
CA ASN A 252 -23.31 -5.28 4.33
C ASN A 252 -24.56 -5.76 5.11
N PRO A 253 -25.69 -5.99 4.42
CA PRO A 253 -26.96 -6.31 5.07
C PRO A 253 -27.03 -7.72 5.66
N ASP A 254 -26.08 -8.60 5.33
CA ASP A 254 -26.04 -9.99 5.82
C ASP A 254 -25.63 -10.01 7.31
N PRO A 255 -26.53 -10.39 8.24
CA PRO A 255 -26.19 -10.45 9.66
C PRO A 255 -25.19 -11.57 9.99
N ALA A 256 -25.10 -12.61 9.16
CA ALA A 256 -24.16 -13.70 9.36
C ALA A 256 -22.74 -13.35 8.90
N SER A 257 -22.57 -12.29 8.11
CA SER A 257 -21.27 -11.82 7.62
C SER A 257 -20.25 -11.68 8.74
N VAL A 258 -19.00 -12.01 8.40
CA VAL A 258 -17.81 -11.79 9.23
C VAL A 258 -16.91 -10.68 8.69
N ILE A 259 -17.42 -9.89 7.74
CA ILE A 259 -16.78 -8.69 7.22
C ILE A 259 -17.19 -7.51 8.10
N GLY A 260 -16.22 -6.69 8.50
CA GLY A 260 -16.44 -5.52 9.35
C GLY A 260 -16.66 -5.86 10.83
N VAL A 261 -16.46 -7.11 11.23
CA VAL A 261 -16.38 -7.51 12.65
C VAL A 261 -14.95 -7.27 13.20
N CYS A 262 -14.75 -7.46 14.50
CA CYS A 262 -13.46 -7.23 15.15
C CYS A 262 -12.66 -8.55 15.19
N TRP A 263 -11.79 -8.77 14.23
CA TRP A 263 -10.84 -9.91 14.22
C TRP A 263 -9.60 -9.58 15.05
N LEU A 264 -9.15 -10.51 15.90
CA LEU A 264 -7.96 -10.34 16.75
C LEU A 264 -6.71 -10.16 15.90
N GLY A 265 -5.93 -9.12 16.18
CA GLY A 265 -4.70 -8.87 15.42
C GLY A 265 -4.08 -7.51 15.69
N GLY A 266 -3.11 -7.12 14.86
CA GLY A 266 -2.45 -5.82 15.01
C GLY A 266 -1.19 -5.85 15.85
N VAL A 267 -0.33 -6.87 15.68
CA VAL A 267 0.89 -7.17 16.45
C VAL A 267 0.62 -7.68 17.87
N GLU A 268 -0.27 -7.03 18.61
CA GLU A 268 -0.76 -7.48 19.91
C GLU A 268 -1.91 -8.50 19.77
N GLU A 269 -2.15 -9.31 20.81
CA GLU A 269 -3.26 -10.28 20.79
C GLU A 269 -4.56 -9.65 21.31
N GLU A 270 -4.50 -8.93 22.43
CA GLU A 270 -5.69 -8.41 23.09
C GLU A 270 -5.87 -6.90 22.85
N GLY A 271 -7.10 -6.49 22.53
CA GLY A 271 -7.46 -5.08 22.43
C GLY A 271 -6.99 -4.38 21.15
N ALA A 272 -6.53 -5.13 20.16
CA ALA A 272 -6.28 -4.66 18.80
C ALA A 272 -7.06 -5.53 17.81
N TRP A 273 -7.66 -4.86 16.83
CA TRP A 273 -8.65 -5.47 15.94
C TRP A 273 -8.46 -5.03 14.51
N HIS A 274 -8.75 -5.90 13.55
CA HIS A 274 -8.86 -5.57 12.12
C HIS A 274 -10.21 -6.04 11.57
N SER A 275 -10.59 -5.53 10.40
CA SER A 275 -11.97 -5.62 9.91
C SER A 275 -12.37 -6.98 9.32
N GLU A 276 -11.41 -7.82 8.93
CA GLU A 276 -11.67 -9.09 8.23
C GLU A 276 -10.61 -10.13 8.57
N GLY A 277 -10.99 -11.40 8.65
CA GLY A 277 -10.08 -12.48 9.07
C GLY A 277 -8.96 -12.78 8.08
N ARG A 278 -9.06 -12.32 6.83
CA ARG A 278 -8.05 -12.49 5.79
C ARG A 278 -7.76 -11.18 5.06
N CYS A 279 -6.48 -10.90 4.83
CA CYS A 279 -6.01 -9.68 4.18
C CYS A 279 -4.57 -9.86 3.71
N LEU A 280 -4.14 -9.13 2.69
CA LEU A 280 -2.73 -9.03 2.33
C LEU A 280 -1.86 -8.56 3.50
N MET A 281 -2.41 -7.70 4.37
CA MET A 281 -1.72 -7.20 5.58
C MET A 281 -1.65 -8.21 6.72
N ASN A 282 -2.23 -9.40 6.57
CA ASN A 282 -2.15 -10.45 7.56
C ASN A 282 -0.87 -11.31 7.37
N GLY A 283 -0.61 -12.22 8.29
CA GLY A 283 0.59 -13.04 8.42
C GLY A 283 0.44 -14.41 7.76
N ARG A 284 1.57 -15.04 7.45
CA ARG A 284 1.63 -16.38 6.84
C ARG A 284 1.71 -17.50 7.88
N HIS A 285 2.16 -17.20 9.09
CA HIS A 285 2.45 -18.18 10.13
C HIS A 285 2.28 -17.62 11.56
N GLU A 286 1.90 -16.35 11.69
CA GLU A 286 1.85 -15.62 12.94
C GLU A 286 0.44 -15.61 13.54
N ASN A 287 -0.51 -16.36 12.99
CA ASN A 287 -1.89 -16.35 13.46
C ASN A 287 -2.29 -17.60 14.22
N TRP A 288 -3.35 -17.44 15.00
CA TRP A 288 -4.13 -18.55 15.52
C TRP A 288 -4.95 -19.20 14.40
N ASP A 289 -5.18 -20.50 14.50
CA ASP A 289 -6.24 -21.16 13.75
C ASP A 289 -7.62 -20.64 14.15
N LEU A 290 -8.64 -20.96 13.35
CA LEU A 290 -10.01 -20.49 13.59
C LEU A 290 -10.55 -20.92 14.96
N GLY A 291 -10.11 -22.05 15.50
CA GLY A 291 -10.50 -22.53 16.82
C GLY A 291 -9.78 -21.85 18.00
N ARG A 292 -8.75 -21.03 17.73
CA ARG A 292 -7.82 -20.47 18.73
C ARG A 292 -7.16 -21.56 19.60
N THR A 293 -6.72 -22.63 18.96
CA THR A 293 -6.10 -23.80 19.58
C THR A 293 -4.62 -23.95 19.25
N ARG A 294 -4.18 -23.51 18.05
CA ARG A 294 -2.79 -23.63 17.59
C ARG A 294 -2.33 -22.39 16.85
N ARG A 295 -1.03 -22.11 16.95
CA ARG A 295 -0.33 -21.05 16.19
C ARG A 295 0.17 -21.60 14.86
N GLY A 296 0.52 -20.72 13.93
CA GLY A 296 1.08 -21.11 12.63
C GLY A 296 0.13 -20.91 11.45
N GLU A 297 -1.05 -20.32 11.66
CA GLU A 297 -2.05 -20.25 10.60
C GLU A 297 -1.74 -19.16 9.58
N ASN A 298 -1.96 -19.48 8.30
CA ASN A 298 -1.86 -18.53 7.21
C ASN A 298 -3.20 -17.82 6.99
N LEU A 299 -3.28 -16.57 7.42
CA LEU A 299 -4.44 -15.71 7.17
C LEU A 299 -4.13 -14.64 6.12
N ARG A 300 -2.94 -14.68 5.50
CA ARG A 300 -2.59 -13.79 4.40
C ARG A 300 -3.36 -14.18 3.15
N ASP A 301 -4.19 -13.25 2.68
CA ASP A 301 -4.77 -13.32 1.35
C ASP A 301 -3.79 -12.66 0.37
N ASN A 302 -3.19 -13.45 -0.53
CA ASN A 302 -2.20 -12.92 -1.47
C ASN A 302 -2.83 -12.18 -2.64
N ASP A 303 -4.15 -12.23 -2.79
CA ASP A 303 -4.89 -11.75 -3.96
C ASP A 303 -5.66 -10.46 -3.66
N ARG A 304 -5.87 -10.11 -2.39
CA ARG A 304 -6.55 -8.85 -2.03
C ARG A 304 -6.17 -8.26 -0.68
N PHE A 305 -6.44 -6.97 -0.56
CA PHE A 305 -6.60 -6.30 0.72
C PHE A 305 -8.00 -6.54 1.29
N CYS A 306 -8.15 -6.44 2.62
CA CYS A 306 -9.48 -6.30 3.22
C CYS A 306 -10.12 -4.98 2.72
N PHE A 307 -11.45 -4.92 2.66
CA PHE A 307 -12.23 -3.77 2.18
C PHE A 307 -11.88 -2.48 2.90
N TRP A 308 -11.52 -2.55 4.19
CA TRP A 308 -11.07 -1.38 4.93
C TRP A 308 -9.67 -0.92 4.52
N CYS A 309 -8.72 -1.85 4.32
CA CYS A 309 -7.41 -1.51 3.75
C CYS A 309 -7.56 -0.92 2.35
N GLU A 310 -8.44 -1.46 1.51
CA GLU A 310 -8.75 -0.89 0.19
C GLU A 310 -9.27 0.54 0.30
N GLU A 311 -10.24 0.79 1.18
CA GLU A 311 -10.81 2.12 1.39
C GLU A 311 -9.73 3.13 1.84
N ILE A 312 -8.88 2.75 2.79
CA ILE A 312 -7.74 3.59 3.22
C ILE A 312 -6.83 3.92 2.04
N LEU A 313 -6.51 2.93 1.21
CA LEU A 313 -5.65 3.11 0.04
C LEU A 313 -6.30 4.02 -1.00
N VAL A 314 -7.61 3.90 -1.26
CA VAL A 314 -8.34 4.82 -2.16
C VAL A 314 -8.31 6.23 -1.60
N ALA A 315 -8.71 6.41 -0.34
CA ALA A 315 -8.77 7.71 0.32
C ALA A 315 -7.41 8.41 0.26
N ARG A 316 -6.33 7.68 0.58
CA ARG A 316 -4.95 8.19 0.51
C ARG A 316 -4.52 8.49 -0.92
N THR A 317 -4.93 7.71 -1.92
CA THR A 317 -4.68 8.01 -3.33
C THR A 317 -5.35 9.32 -3.75
N PHE A 318 -6.63 9.51 -3.40
CA PHE A 318 -7.38 10.73 -3.69
C PHE A 318 -6.77 11.95 -3.00
N ALA A 319 -6.35 11.82 -1.74
CA ALA A 319 -5.65 12.87 -1.02
C ALA A 319 -4.32 13.24 -1.70
N LYS A 320 -3.47 12.24 -2.00
CA LYS A 320 -2.17 12.44 -2.65
C LYS A 320 -2.33 13.04 -4.05
N ALA A 321 -3.36 12.65 -4.80
CA ALA A 321 -3.68 13.24 -6.10
C ALA A 321 -4.31 14.65 -6.00
N GLY A 322 -4.47 15.22 -4.80
CA GLY A 322 -5.07 16.54 -4.58
C GLY A 322 -6.57 16.60 -4.86
N LEU A 323 -7.25 15.44 -4.94
CA LEU A 323 -8.67 15.36 -5.25
C LEU A 323 -9.57 15.59 -4.03
N LEU A 324 -9.02 15.53 -2.81
CA LEU A 324 -9.72 15.86 -1.56
C LEU A 324 -9.46 17.30 -1.08
N GLY A 325 -8.54 18.03 -1.71
CA GLY A 325 -8.03 19.33 -1.23
C GLY A 325 -6.52 19.31 -1.07
N GLU A 326 -5.84 20.43 -1.32
CA GLU A 326 -4.39 20.57 -1.13
C GLU A 326 -4.08 21.37 0.13
N GLY A 327 -3.02 20.98 0.87
CA GLY A 327 -2.54 21.72 2.04
C GLY A 327 -3.44 21.66 3.28
N GLU A 328 -4.54 20.92 3.22
CA GLU A 328 -5.52 20.82 4.31
C GLU A 328 -5.06 19.90 5.44
N ASP A 329 -5.58 20.18 6.64
CA ASP A 329 -5.44 19.31 7.80
C ASP A 329 -6.03 17.91 7.51
N GLY A 330 -5.39 16.88 8.06
CA GLY A 330 -5.75 15.50 7.77
C GLY A 330 -7.14 15.10 8.25
N GLU A 331 -7.66 15.73 9.31
CA GLU A 331 -9.07 15.55 9.74
C GLU A 331 -10.05 16.12 8.71
N ALA A 332 -9.76 17.30 8.15
CA ALA A 332 -10.59 17.91 7.12
C ALA A 332 -10.63 17.07 5.84
N LEU A 333 -9.47 16.58 5.41
CA LEU A 333 -9.37 15.66 4.27
C LEU A 333 -10.13 14.35 4.52
N TRP A 334 -10.10 13.83 5.75
CA TRP A 334 -10.88 12.65 6.11
C TRP A 334 -12.39 12.90 6.01
N LYS A 335 -12.89 14.01 6.56
CA LYS A 335 -14.32 14.36 6.46
C LYS A 335 -14.82 14.41 5.00
N ARG A 336 -14.03 15.01 4.11
CA ARG A 336 -14.34 15.02 2.67
C ARG A 336 -14.30 13.63 2.04
N TRP A 337 -13.41 12.76 2.50
CA TRP A 337 -13.46 11.35 2.11
C TRP A 337 -14.77 10.71 2.54
N GLU A 338 -15.26 10.96 3.75
CA GLU A 338 -16.54 10.39 4.23
C GLU A 338 -17.72 10.82 3.37
N GLU A 339 -17.74 12.07 2.90
CA GLU A 339 -18.74 12.58 1.95
C GLU A 339 -18.68 11.86 0.59
N LEU A 340 -17.48 11.52 0.11
CA LEU A 340 -17.27 10.79 -1.15
C LEU A 340 -17.39 9.27 -1.01
N ARG A 341 -17.40 8.75 0.22
CA ARG A 341 -17.40 7.30 0.51
C ARG A 341 -18.56 6.57 -0.18
N PRO A 342 -19.82 7.05 -0.19
CA PRO A 342 -20.89 6.36 -0.90
C PRO A 342 -20.64 6.24 -2.40
N SER A 343 -20.06 7.28 -3.02
CA SER A 343 -19.69 7.24 -4.44
C SER A 343 -18.54 6.29 -4.71
N TYR A 344 -17.54 6.22 -3.82
CA TYR A 344 -16.50 5.20 -3.87
C TYR A 344 -17.11 3.80 -3.83
N GLN A 345 -17.98 3.54 -2.84
CA GLN A 345 -18.62 2.24 -2.65
C GLN A 345 -19.36 1.78 -3.91
N LYS A 346 -20.04 2.71 -4.59
CA LYS A 346 -20.70 2.46 -5.87
C LYS A 346 -19.71 2.25 -7.01
N ALA A 347 -18.73 3.14 -7.19
CA ALA A 347 -17.77 3.08 -8.30
C ALA A 347 -16.82 1.86 -8.24
N PHE A 348 -16.65 1.29 -7.05
CA PHE A 348 -15.81 0.12 -6.79
C PHE A 348 -16.63 -1.15 -6.52
N ASP A 349 -17.94 -1.12 -6.74
CA ASP A 349 -18.85 -2.26 -6.60
C ASP A 349 -18.74 -2.94 -5.22
N VAL A 350 -18.47 -2.16 -4.17
CA VAL A 350 -18.08 -2.68 -2.85
C VAL A 350 -19.15 -3.60 -2.25
N ALA A 351 -20.43 -3.24 -2.38
CA ALA A 351 -21.53 -4.06 -1.88
C ALA A 351 -21.60 -5.43 -2.58
N GLU A 352 -21.36 -5.48 -3.89
CA GLU A 352 -21.37 -6.75 -4.64
C GLU A 352 -20.16 -7.61 -4.27
N ARG A 353 -19.00 -6.99 -4.14
CA ARG A 353 -17.76 -7.67 -3.73
C ARG A 353 -17.87 -8.19 -2.29
N ILE A 354 -18.51 -7.47 -1.38
CA ILE A 354 -18.83 -7.96 -0.03
C ILE A 354 -19.72 -9.20 -0.09
N ARG A 355 -20.78 -9.20 -0.92
CA ARG A 355 -21.63 -10.40 -1.09
C ARG A 355 -20.85 -11.60 -1.60
N ALA A 356 -19.99 -11.41 -2.60
CA ALA A 356 -19.14 -12.47 -3.13
C ALA A 356 -18.13 -12.98 -2.08
N GLN A 357 -17.56 -12.08 -1.28
CA GLN A 357 -16.63 -12.43 -0.22
C GLN A 357 -17.34 -13.18 0.93
N ASN A 358 -18.54 -12.76 1.35
CA ASN A 358 -19.34 -13.50 2.34
C ASN A 358 -19.55 -14.97 1.91
N ALA A 359 -19.82 -15.22 0.63
CA ALA A 359 -19.95 -16.58 0.11
C ALA A 359 -18.62 -17.38 0.19
N THR A 360 -17.49 -16.70 -0.01
CA THR A 360 -16.15 -17.30 0.14
C THR A 360 -15.84 -17.59 1.61
N ASP A 361 -16.15 -16.66 2.51
CA ASP A 361 -15.91 -16.77 3.95
C ASP A 361 -16.78 -17.87 4.57
N ALA A 362 -18.03 -18.03 4.10
CA ALA A 362 -18.92 -19.11 4.50
C ALA A 362 -18.34 -20.49 4.12
N LYS A 363 -17.82 -20.65 2.89
CA LYS A 363 -17.15 -21.89 2.46
C LYS A 363 -15.90 -22.18 3.28
N ALA A 364 -15.17 -21.14 3.68
CA ALA A 364 -14.00 -21.23 4.55
C ALA A 364 -14.37 -21.38 6.04
N ARG A 365 -15.67 -21.44 6.38
CA ARG A 365 -16.19 -21.57 7.75
C ARG A 365 -15.68 -20.48 8.71
N LEU A 366 -15.41 -19.28 8.18
CA LEU A 366 -14.91 -18.17 9.00
C LEU A 366 -15.94 -17.71 10.04
N GLY A 367 -17.24 -17.90 9.79
CA GLY A 367 -18.31 -17.64 10.76
C GLY A 367 -18.31 -18.52 12.01
N GLU A 368 -17.49 -19.57 12.05
CA GLU A 368 -17.33 -20.45 13.20
C GLU A 368 -16.07 -20.12 14.02
N ALA A 369 -15.29 -19.12 13.59
CA ALA A 369 -14.03 -18.79 14.20
C ALA A 369 -14.21 -18.15 15.59
N ARG A 370 -13.32 -18.52 16.52
CA ARG A 370 -13.23 -18.00 17.90
C ARG A 370 -12.25 -16.83 18.04
N ILE A 371 -11.73 -16.35 16.92
CA ILE A 371 -10.70 -15.29 16.85
C ILE A 371 -11.26 -13.96 16.34
N TYR A 372 -12.59 -13.80 16.37
CA TYR A 372 -13.25 -12.51 16.20
C TYR A 372 -14.34 -12.31 17.24
N VAL A 373 -14.75 -11.06 17.43
CA VAL A 373 -15.93 -10.67 18.19
C VAL A 373 -16.82 -9.80 17.33
N ARG A 374 -18.14 -9.94 17.49
CA ARG A 374 -19.08 -9.00 16.86
C ARG A 374 -18.99 -7.66 17.61
N PRO A 375 -18.94 -6.52 16.90
CA PRO A 375 -18.99 -5.21 17.54
C PRO A 375 -20.25 -5.09 18.40
N ALA A 376 -20.15 -4.42 19.55
CA ALA A 376 -21.31 -4.18 20.39
C ALA A 376 -22.40 -3.44 19.58
N GLU A 377 -23.68 -3.81 19.75
CA GLU A 377 -24.77 -3.05 19.14
C GLU A 377 -24.72 -1.59 19.63
N PRO A 378 -25.14 -0.62 18.77
CA PRO A 378 -25.03 0.81 19.08
C PRO A 378 -25.65 1.25 20.40
#